data_AF-A0A7J0C7N0-F1
#
_entry.id   AF-A0A7J0C7N0-F1
#
_cell.length_a   1.000
_cell.length_b   1.000
_cell.length_c   1.000
_cell.angle_alpha   90.00
_cell.angle_beta   90.00
_cell.angle_gamma   90.00
#
_symmetry.space_group_name_H-M   'P 1'
#
loop_
_entity.id
_entity.type
_entity.pdbx_description
1 polymer ?
#
loop_
_entity_poly.entity_id
_entity_poly.type
_entity_poly.pdbx_seq_one_letter_code
_entity_poly.pdbx_strand_id
1 'polypeptide(L)' 'MTHVVTLSAPNAQDCLALAEIELCGELMIAASAAREDRLSPDRIDEVLNVRGGDR' A
#
# COMPACT_ATOMS: atom_id res chain seq x y z
N MET A 1 8.01 22.56 18.61
CA MET A 1 6.57 22.48 18.92
C MET A 1 6.12 21.07 18.59
N THR A 2 5.80 20.26 19.59
CA THR A 2 5.34 18.88 19.41
C THR A 2 3.82 18.89 19.30
N HIS A 3 3.28 18.52 18.13
CA HIS A 3 1.85 18.37 17.95
C HIS A 3 1.45 17.01 18.51
N VAL A 4 0.70 17.01 19.61
CA VAL A 4 0.13 15.78 20.18
C VAL A 4 -1.25 15.60 19.56
N VAL A 5 -1.42 14.52 18.78
CA VAL A 5 -2.73 14.14 18.23
C VAL A 5 -3.40 13.22 19.23
N THR A 6 -4.58 13.63 19.72
CA THR A 6 -5.46 12.77 20.51
C THR A 6 -6.31 11.93 19.57
N LEU A 7 -6.05 10.62 19.52
CA LEU A 7 -6.90 9.66 18.80
C LEU A 7 -8.16 9.37 19.61
N SER A 8 -9.31 9.49 18.95
CA SER A 8 -10.59 9.01 19.49
C SER A 8 -10.70 7.49 19.29
N ALA A 9 -11.59 6.83 20.03
CA ALA A 9 -11.84 5.41 19.81
C ALA A 9 -12.31 5.16 18.37
N PRO A 10 -11.77 4.14 17.67
CA PRO A 10 -12.15 3.84 16.30
C PRO A 10 -13.63 3.47 16.25
N ASN A 11 -14.33 4.03 15.27
CA ASN A 11 -15.71 3.67 15.00
C ASN A 11 -15.77 2.36 14.17
N ALA A 12 -16.97 1.85 13.90
CA ALA A 12 -17.13 0.60 13.15
C ALA A 12 -16.49 0.66 11.76
N GLN A 13 -16.55 1.81 11.08
CA GLN A 13 -15.94 2.00 9.76
C GLN A 13 -14.42 2.01 9.85
N ASP A 14 -13.85 2.62 10.88
CA ASP A 14 -12.39 2.60 11.11
C ASP A 14 -11.90 1.16 11.32
N CYS A 15 -12.63 0.35 12.09
CA CYS A 15 -12.31 -1.06 12.30
C CYS A 15 -12.39 -1.88 11.00
N LEU A 16 -13.39 -1.63 10.15
CA LEU A 16 -13.51 -2.28 8.84
C LEU A 16 -12.37 -1.88 7.90
N ALA A 17 -12.02 -0.59 7.86
CA ALA A 17 -10.91 -0.10 7.06
C ALA A 17 -9.58 -0.70 7.52
N LEU A 18 -9.34 -0.80 8.83
CA LEU A 18 -8.14 -1.46 9.36
C LEU A 18 -8.08 -2.95 8.99
N ALA A 19 -9.20 -3.66 9.04
CA ALA A 19 -9.27 -5.06 8.62
C ALA A 19 -8.99 -5.22 7.11
N GLU A 20 -9.48 -4.28 6.28
CA GLU A 20 -9.20 -4.28 4.84
C GLU A 20 -7.71 -3.99 4.55
N ILE A 21 -7.09 -3.06 5.28
CA ILE A 21 -5.66 -2.76 5.16
C ILE A 21 -4.81 -3.99 5.51
N GLU A 22 -5.13 -4.66 6.62
CA GLU A 22 -4.46 -5.90 7.03
C GLU A 22 -4.56 -6.96 5.94
N LEU A 23 -5.77 -7.21 5.43
CA LEU A 23 -5.99 -8.16 4.35
C LEU A 23 -5.22 -7.79 3.07
N CYS A 24 -5.23 -6.51 2.69
CA CYS A 24 -4.47 -6.02 1.53
C CYS A 24 -2.96 -6.26 1.71
N GLY A 25 -2.43 -6.05 2.91
CA GLY A 25 -1.01 -6.29 3.23
C GLY A 25 -0.63 -7.75 3.06
N GLU A 26 -1.41 -8.66 3.63
CA GLU A 26 -1.20 -10.11 3.50
C GLU A 26 -1.24 -10.57 2.04
N LEU A 27 -2.19 -10.04 1.25
CA LEU A 27 -2.28 -10.35 -0.18
C LEU A 27 -1.09 -9.83 -0.99
N MET A 28 -0.56 -8.64 -0.68
CA MET A 28 0.67 -8.13 -1.31
C MET A 28 1.88 -9.02 -1.02
N ILE A 29 2.03 -9.49 0.21
CA ILE A 29 3.12 -10.39 0.59
C ILE A 29 2.97 -11.73 -0.13
N ALA A 30 1.77 -12.31 -0.12
CA ALA A 30 1.48 -13.56 -0.82
C ALA A 30 1.76 -13.44 -2.33
N ALA A 31 1.35 -12.35 -2.97
CA ALA A 31 1.62 -12.09 -4.38
C ALA A 31 3.11 -11.91 -4.67
N SER A 32 3.85 -11.21 -3.81
CA SER A 32 5.31 -11.02 -3.93
C SER A 32 6.10 -12.32 -3.73
N ALA A 33 5.57 -13.24 -2.91
CA ALA A 33 6.16 -14.56 -2.67
C ALA A 33 5.73 -15.62 -3.71
N ALA A 34 4.69 -15.34 -4.50
CA ALA A 34 4.28 -16.21 -5.59
C ALA A 34 5.39 -16.33 -6.63
N ARG A 35 5.50 -17.48 -7.30
CA ARG A 35 6.58 -17.78 -8.25
C ARG A 35 6.39 -17.13 -9.63
N GLU A 36 5.63 -16.05 -9.69
CA GLU A 36 5.38 -15.29 -10.90
C GLU A 36 6.64 -14.52 -11.31
N ASP A 37 6.83 -14.31 -12.63
CA ASP A 37 7.91 -13.46 -13.10
C ASP A 37 7.70 -12.02 -12.63
N ARG A 38 8.79 -11.38 -12.20
CA ARG A 38 8.76 -9.95 -11.85
C ARG A 38 8.35 -9.14 -13.08
N LEU A 39 7.56 -8.10 -12.86
CA LEU A 39 7.27 -7.12 -13.90
C LEU A 39 8.57 -6.55 -14.48
N SER A 40 8.58 -6.33 -15.80
CA SER A 40 9.67 -5.60 -16.45
C SER A 40 9.79 -4.17 -15.86
N PRO A 41 11.00 -3.61 -15.71
CA PRO A 41 11.20 -2.22 -15.26
C PRO A 41 10.32 -1.22 -16.01
N ASP A 42 10.20 -1.38 -17.33
CA ASP A 42 9.35 -0.58 -18.19
C ASP A 42 7.87 -0.56 -17.76
N ARG A 43 7.35 -1.72 -17.33
CA ARG A 43 5.97 -1.89 -16.87
C ARG A 43 5.79 -1.38 -15.44
N ILE A 44 6.84 -1.49 -14.61
CA ILE A 44 6.87 -0.91 -13.27
C ILE A 44 6.78 0.62 -13.37
N ASP A 45 7.56 1.26 -14.25
CA ASP A 45 7.51 2.71 -14.43
C ASP A 45 6.17 3.20 -14.99
N GLU A 46 5.50 2.40 -15.82
CA GLU A 46 4.14 2.66 -16.30
C GLU A 46 3.13 2.61 -15.15
N VAL A 47 3.18 1.57 -14.31
CA VAL A 47 2.27 1.41 -13.15
C VAL A 47 2.52 2.48 -12.10
N LEU A 48 3.78 2.81 -11.82
CA LEU A 48 4.15 3.84 -10.84
C LEU A 48 4.06 5.26 -11.42
N ASN A 49 3.76 5.42 -12.72
CA ASN A 49 3.75 6.69 -13.42
C ASN A 49 5.08 7.47 -13.27
N VAL A 50 6.21 6.77 -13.23
CA VAL A 50 7.56 7.33 -12.99
C VAL A 50 8.21 7.80 -14.30
N ARG A 51 7.70 7.37 -15.47
CA ARG A 51 8.23 7.70 -16.81
C ARG A 51 8.27 9.21 -17.16
N GLY A 52 7.75 10.09 -16.31
CA GLY A 52 7.79 11.55 -16.47
C GLY A 52 8.73 12.29 -15.51
N GLY A 53 9.50 11.59 -14.68
CA GLY A 53 10.25 12.15 -13.55
C GLY A 53 11.77 12.27 -13.72
N ASP A 54 12.28 12.41 -14.95
CA ASP A 54 13.68 12.81 -15.19
C ASP A 54 13.74 14.24 -15.76
N ARG A 55 13.72 15.22 -14.85
CA ARG A 55 14.45 16.49 -14.94
C ARG A 55 14.78 16.99 -13.54
#